data_AF-A0A661X457-F1
#
_entry.id   AF-A0A661X457-F1
#
_cell.length_a   1.000
_cell.length_b   1.000
_cell.length_c   1.000
_cell.angle_alpha   90.00
_cell.angle_beta   90.00
_cell.angle_gamma   90.00
#
_symmetry.space_group_name_H-M   'P 1'
#
loop_
_entity.id
_entity.type
_entity.pdbx_description
1 polymer ?
#
loop_
_entity_poly.entity_id
_entity_poly.type
_entity_poly.pdbx_seq_one_letter_code
_entity_poly.pdbx_strand_id
1 'polypeptide(L)'
;MSKTKEKIGYVFVAILLILAISLCFWISIYLGLFVLLFSIGVIWWIYGVKKKRVDEAMNKVAHRLGLKFYRDPFKYGIIKGEYRGYNVEIGVYTDFNAFGGAGVILTSLSGKGAFSALDIHNFTGIKIKFDSEFKESKVISDNFPLILMEGNEIKLIFPYVSSDPREIETNLLYLVNLVEKNHF
;
A
#
# COMPACT_ATOMS: atom_id res chain seq x y z
N MET A 1 -10.86 9.98 -2.26
CA MET A 1 -10.77 11.06 -1.25
C MET A 1 -9.67 12.03 -1.68
N SER A 2 -9.94 13.33 -1.73
CA SER A 2 -9.11 14.32 -2.46
C SER A 2 -7.68 14.44 -1.92
N LYS A 3 -6.68 14.32 -2.81
CA LYS A 3 -5.23 14.49 -2.56
C LYS A 3 -4.87 15.76 -1.76
N THR A 4 -5.76 16.76 -1.75
CA THR A 4 -5.60 18.04 -1.04
C THR A 4 -5.69 17.88 0.48
N LYS A 5 -6.59 17.01 0.99
CA LYS A 5 -6.77 16.83 2.45
C LYS A 5 -5.56 16.16 3.09
N GLU A 6 -5.00 15.15 2.44
CA GLU A 6 -3.78 14.48 2.90
C GLU A 6 -2.58 15.44 2.95
N LYS A 7 -2.39 16.24 1.89
CA LYS A 7 -1.29 17.23 1.83
C LYS A 7 -1.38 18.25 2.97
N ILE A 8 -2.58 18.75 3.28
CA ILE A 8 -2.79 19.69 4.40
C ILE A 8 -2.47 19.03 5.74
N GLY A 9 -2.86 17.76 5.92
CA GLY A 9 -2.53 16.99 7.12
C GLY A 9 -1.02 16.87 7.35
N TYR A 10 -0.26 16.50 6.31
CA TYR A 10 1.21 16.40 6.41
C TYR A 10 1.88 17.74 6.75
N VAL A 11 1.42 18.83 6.13
CA VAL A 11 1.93 20.18 6.44
C VAL A 11 1.63 20.57 7.88
N PHE A 12 0.41 20.30 8.35
CA PHE A 12 0.01 20.60 9.72
C PHE A 12 0.84 19.81 10.76
N VAL A 13 1.06 18.52 10.52
CA VAL A 13 1.91 17.67 11.37
C VAL A 13 3.36 18.15 11.37
N ALA A 14 3.90 18.56 10.21
CA ALA A 14 5.25 19.10 10.13
C ALA A 14 5.41 20.40 10.94
N ILE A 15 4.43 21.30 10.86
CA ILE A 15 4.42 22.55 11.65
C ILE A 15 4.34 22.25 13.16
N LEU A 16 3.46 21.33 13.56
CA LEU A 16 3.35 20.88 14.95
C LEU A 16 4.65 20.29 15.48
N LEU A 17 5.34 19.49 14.67
CA LEU A 17 6.63 18.90 15.05
C LEU A 17 7.71 19.98 15.24
N ILE A 18 7.78 20.97 14.35
CA ILE A 18 8.73 22.10 14.47
C ILE A 18 8.42 22.94 15.72
N LEU A 19 7.14 23.20 15.99
CA LEU A 19 6.70 23.92 17.19
C LEU A 19 7.05 23.14 18.45
N ALA A 20 6.81 21.83 18.49
CA ALA A 20 7.15 20.98 19.62
C ALA A 20 8.65 20.96 19.89
N ILE A 21 9.47 20.84 18.84
CA ILE A 21 10.94 20.92 18.95
C ILE A 21 11.35 22.29 19.49
N SER A 22 10.80 23.38 18.94
CA SER A 22 11.08 24.76 19.38
C SER A 22 10.73 24.97 20.86
N LEU A 23 9.59 24.43 21.31
CA LEU A 23 9.17 24.47 22.72
C LEU A 23 10.15 23.69 23.61
N CYS A 24 10.64 22.53 23.16
CA CYS A 24 11.61 21.74 23.89
C CYS A 24 12.93 22.50 24.05
N PHE A 25 13.39 23.20 23.00
CA PHE A 25 14.56 24.08 23.06
C PHE A 25 14.36 25.25 24.03
N TRP A 26 13.14 25.79 24.12
CA TRP A 26 12.81 26.86 25.06
C TRP A 26 12.88 26.41 26.53
N ILE A 27 12.45 25.18 26.82
CA ILE A 27 12.48 24.60 28.17
C ILE A 27 13.90 24.22 28.57
N SER A 28 14.62 23.50 27.71
CA SER A 28 15.98 23.06 27.96
C SER A 28 16.69 22.71 26.66
N ILE A 29 17.87 23.29 26.45
CA ILE A 29 18.66 23.06 25.24
C ILE A 29 19.02 21.58 25.04
N TYR A 30 19.28 20.85 26.14
CA TYR A 30 19.57 19.42 26.11
C TYR A 30 18.35 18.59 25.70
N LEU A 31 17.16 18.96 26.19
CA LEU A 31 15.91 18.30 25.83
C LEU A 31 15.59 18.53 24.34
N GLY A 32 15.73 19.77 23.86
CA GLY A 32 15.56 20.12 22.44
C GLY A 32 16.48 19.31 21.52
N LEU A 33 17.77 19.22 21.86
CA LEU A 33 18.75 18.42 21.11
C LEU A 33 18.39 16.93 21.08
N PHE A 34 18.01 16.35 22.22
CA PHE A 34 17.60 14.95 22.29
C PHE A 34 16.39 14.66 21.38
N VAL A 35 15.32 15.48 21.50
CA VAL A 35 14.10 15.30 20.71
C VAL A 35 14.37 15.49 19.21
N LEU A 36 15.23 16.43 18.84
CA LEU A 36 15.63 16.67 17.45
C LEU A 36 16.38 15.47 16.87
N LEU A 37 17.42 14.96 17.55
CA LEU A 37 18.17 13.78 17.10
C LEU A 37 17.28 12.54 17.02
N PHE A 38 16.42 12.34 18.02
CA PHE A 38 15.45 11.24 18.02
C PHE A 38 14.50 11.33 16.83
N SER A 39 13.94 12.51 16.56
CA SER A 39 13.02 12.73 15.44
C SER A 39 13.69 12.46 14.09
N ILE A 40 14.92 12.94 13.89
CA ILE A 40 15.71 12.66 12.69
C ILE A 40 15.96 11.15 12.55
N GLY A 41 16.31 10.47 13.64
CA GLY A 41 16.51 9.02 13.65
C GLY A 41 15.26 8.24 13.25
N VAL A 42 14.10 8.62 13.78
CA VAL A 42 12.81 8.00 13.42
C VAL A 42 12.45 8.25 11.96
N ILE A 43 12.60 9.49 11.48
CA ILE A 43 12.34 9.84 10.07
C ILE A 43 13.27 9.03 9.14
N TRP A 44 14.56 8.94 9.47
CA TRP A 44 15.52 8.15 8.71
C TRP A 44 15.15 6.67 8.69
N TRP A 45 14.75 6.10 9.83
CA TRP A 45 14.35 4.70 9.90
C TRP A 45 13.15 4.39 9.00
N ILE A 46 12.14 5.27 9.01
CA ILE A 46 10.93 5.09 8.20
C ILE A 46 11.22 5.25 6.71
N TYR A 47 11.79 6.38 6.29
CA TYR A 47 11.96 6.71 4.87
C TYR A 47 13.25 6.15 4.26
N GLY A 48 14.33 6.08 5.03
CA GLY A 48 15.65 5.64 4.58
C GLY A 48 15.82 4.12 4.61
N VAL A 49 15.21 3.43 5.59
CA VAL A 49 15.38 1.97 5.75
C VAL A 49 14.13 1.22 5.29
N LYS A 50 12.98 1.41 5.96
CA LYS A 50 11.77 0.62 5.65
C LYS A 50 11.25 0.88 4.24
N LYS A 51 10.99 2.14 3.88
CA LYS A 51 10.48 2.50 2.56
C LYS A 51 11.42 2.06 1.44
N LYS A 52 12.71 2.34 1.59
CA LYS A 52 13.72 1.99 0.59
C LYS A 52 13.76 0.49 0.32
N ARG A 53 13.68 -0.35 1.36
CA ARG A 53 13.66 -1.81 1.22
C ARG A 53 12.46 -2.30 0.40
N VAL A 54 11.28 -1.75 0.65
CA VAL A 54 10.06 -2.10 -0.08
C VAL A 54 10.12 -1.60 -1.53
N ASP A 55 10.53 -0.35 -1.74
CA ASP A 55 10.70 0.22 -3.08
C ASP A 55 11.73 -0.58 -3.91
N GLU A 56 12.83 -1.02 -3.30
CA GLU A 56 13.82 -1.88 -3.96
C GLU A 56 13.25 -3.26 -4.32
N ALA A 57 12.45 -3.86 -3.43
CA ALA A 57 11.77 -5.11 -3.71
C ALA A 57 10.79 -4.96 -4.89
N MET A 58 9.96 -3.91 -4.88
CA MET A 58 9.02 -3.60 -5.96
C MET A 58 9.73 -3.28 -7.28
N ASN A 59 10.85 -2.56 -7.23
CA ASN A 59 11.64 -2.27 -8.43
C ASN A 59 12.26 -3.55 -9.02
N LYS A 60 12.72 -4.50 -8.19
CA LYS A 60 13.19 -5.81 -8.66
C LYS A 60 12.09 -6.61 -9.34
N VAL A 61 10.89 -6.63 -8.74
CA VAL A 61 9.72 -7.28 -9.34
C VAL A 61 9.38 -6.65 -10.70
N ALA A 62 9.32 -5.31 -10.75
CA ALA A 62 9.06 -4.59 -11.98
C ALA A 62 10.07 -4.92 -13.08
N HIS A 63 11.36 -4.91 -12.76
CA HIS A 63 12.42 -5.24 -13.71
C HIS A 63 12.34 -6.68 -14.21
N ARG A 64 12.02 -7.65 -13.34
CA ARG A 64 11.91 -9.08 -13.74
C ARG A 64 10.70 -9.35 -14.62
N LEU A 65 9.60 -8.66 -14.36
CA LEU A 65 8.34 -8.84 -15.08
C LEU A 65 8.21 -7.92 -16.30
N GLY A 66 9.19 -7.04 -16.56
CA GLY A 66 9.14 -6.06 -17.65
C GLY A 66 8.13 -4.92 -17.41
N LEU A 67 7.75 -4.67 -16.16
CA LEU A 67 6.79 -3.64 -15.76
C LEU A 67 7.49 -2.33 -15.39
N LYS A 68 6.73 -1.22 -15.34
CA LYS A 68 7.26 0.10 -14.96
C LYS A 68 7.04 0.36 -13.48
N PHE A 69 8.13 0.71 -12.78
CA PHE A 69 8.08 1.15 -11.39
C PHE A 69 8.00 2.69 -11.32
N TYR A 70 6.97 3.19 -10.65
CA TYR A 70 6.76 4.62 -10.40
C TYR A 70 7.10 4.91 -8.94
N ARG A 71 8.22 5.60 -8.74
CA ARG A 71 8.69 5.98 -7.40
C ARG A 71 7.96 7.24 -6.92
N ASP A 72 7.50 7.24 -5.68
CA ASP A 72 6.97 8.42 -5.00
C ASP A 72 7.90 8.84 -3.84
N PRO A 73 8.18 10.14 -3.64
CA PRO A 73 9.05 10.60 -2.56
C PRO A 73 8.42 10.47 -1.16
N PHE A 74 7.10 10.58 -1.05
CA PHE A 74 6.38 10.58 0.23
C PHE A 74 5.60 9.29 0.48
N LYS A 75 5.29 8.53 -0.57
CA LYS A 75 4.59 7.24 -0.52
C LYS A 75 5.46 6.11 -1.06
N TYR A 76 5.06 4.86 -0.79
CA TYR A 76 5.65 3.71 -1.45
C TYR A 76 5.44 3.81 -2.96
N GLY A 77 6.39 3.29 -3.74
CA GLY A 77 6.25 3.23 -5.19
C GLY A 77 5.13 2.28 -5.63
N ILE A 78 4.73 2.42 -6.89
CA ILE A 78 3.68 1.60 -7.51
C ILE A 78 4.24 1.01 -8.81
N ILE A 79 3.99 -0.27 -9.05
CA ILE A 79 4.29 -0.95 -10.32
C ILE A 79 3.05 -0.88 -11.18
N LYS A 80 3.20 -0.47 -12.45
CA LYS A 80 2.13 -0.54 -13.45
C LYS A 80 2.66 -1.06 -14.77
N GLY A 81 1.81 -1.75 -15.51
CA GLY A 81 2.11 -2.16 -16.88
C GLY A 81 1.22 -3.30 -17.33
N GLU A 82 1.59 -3.91 -18.43
CA GLU A 82 0.88 -5.05 -18.99
C GLU A 82 1.66 -6.33 -18.69
N TYR A 83 0.98 -7.34 -18.16
CA TYR A 83 1.55 -8.66 -17.90
C TYR A 83 0.61 -9.72 -18.44
N ARG A 84 1.08 -10.52 -19.40
CA ARG A 84 0.30 -11.57 -20.08
C ARG A 84 -1.02 -11.07 -20.68
N GLY A 85 -1.03 -9.88 -21.28
CA GLY A 85 -2.22 -9.29 -21.91
C GLY A 85 -3.16 -8.55 -20.95
N TYR A 86 -2.86 -8.54 -19.64
CA TYR A 86 -3.69 -7.87 -18.65
C TYR A 86 -3.00 -6.63 -18.08
N ASN A 87 -3.78 -5.58 -17.82
CA ASN A 87 -3.28 -4.38 -17.15
C ASN A 87 -3.15 -4.62 -15.65
N VAL A 88 -1.92 -4.60 -15.15
CA VAL A 88 -1.57 -4.89 -13.76
C VAL A 88 -1.13 -3.62 -13.04
N GLU A 89 -1.59 -3.47 -11.79
CA GLU A 89 -1.12 -2.47 -10.84
C GLU A 89 -0.77 -3.14 -9.50
N ILE A 90 0.44 -2.90 -9.00
CA ILE A 90 0.91 -3.42 -7.70
C ILE A 90 1.37 -2.25 -6.85
N GLY A 91 0.84 -2.13 -5.64
CA GLY A 91 1.07 -0.97 -4.79
C GLY A 91 0.99 -1.29 -3.31
N VAL A 92 1.49 -0.37 -2.49
CA VAL A 92 1.17 -0.33 -1.07
C VAL A 92 0.11 0.75 -0.86
N TYR A 93 -0.98 0.39 -0.20
CA TYR A 93 -2.12 1.26 0.00
C TYR A 93 -2.34 1.50 1.50
N THR A 94 -2.66 2.74 1.84
CA THR A 94 -2.87 3.22 3.22
C THR A 94 -4.34 3.34 3.60
N ASP A 95 -5.26 3.15 2.65
CA ASP A 95 -6.66 3.52 2.84
C ASP A 95 -7.63 2.64 2.07
N PHE A 96 -8.69 2.22 2.77
CA PHE A 96 -9.76 1.33 2.30
C PHE A 96 -10.52 1.87 1.06
N ASN A 97 -10.52 3.19 0.89
CA ASN A 97 -11.12 3.89 -0.25
C ASN A 97 -10.19 4.00 -1.48
N ALA A 98 -8.89 3.75 -1.34
CA ALA A 98 -7.92 3.91 -2.42
C ALA A 98 -7.95 2.73 -3.41
N PHE A 99 -8.53 1.59 -3.02
CA PHE A 99 -8.61 0.38 -3.83
C PHE A 99 -10.02 0.15 -4.42
N GLY A 100 -10.70 1.24 -4.79
CA GLY A 100 -11.94 1.20 -5.57
C GLY A 100 -13.22 0.84 -4.83
N GLY A 101 -13.24 0.83 -3.49
CA GLY A 101 -14.43 0.43 -2.71
C GLY A 101 -14.32 -0.95 -2.05
N ALA A 102 -13.26 -1.71 -2.37
CA ALA A 102 -12.90 -2.97 -1.72
C ALA A 102 -12.88 -2.88 -0.19
N GLY A 103 -12.65 -1.69 0.37
CA GLY A 103 -12.82 -1.38 1.77
C GLY A 103 -14.16 -1.82 2.37
N VAL A 104 -15.28 -1.62 1.69
CA VAL A 104 -16.61 -1.98 2.20
C VAL A 104 -16.80 -3.50 2.26
N ILE A 105 -16.31 -4.22 1.25
CA ILE A 105 -16.36 -5.69 1.16
C ILE A 105 -15.40 -6.33 2.18
N LEU A 106 -14.24 -5.72 2.39
CA LEU A 106 -13.27 -6.07 3.44
C LEU A 106 -13.84 -5.87 4.85
N THR A 107 -14.60 -4.78 5.06
CA THR A 107 -15.20 -4.47 6.37
C THR A 107 -16.35 -5.42 6.71
N SER A 108 -17.10 -5.88 5.70
CA SER A 108 -18.19 -6.85 5.87
C SER A 108 -17.68 -8.28 6.09
N LEU A 109 -16.60 -8.70 5.42
CA LEU A 109 -15.94 -9.99 5.62
C LEU A 109 -15.19 -10.11 6.94
N SER A 110 -14.51 -9.05 7.36
CA SER A 110 -13.73 -9.03 8.61
C SER A 110 -14.55 -8.63 9.85
N GLY A 111 -15.85 -8.43 9.67
CA GLY A 111 -16.79 -8.04 10.72
C GLY A 111 -16.31 -6.82 11.51
N LYS A 112 -16.09 -5.65 10.89
CA LYS A 112 -15.71 -4.38 11.54
C LYS A 112 -14.49 -4.41 12.50
N GLY A 113 -13.84 -5.55 12.71
CA GLY A 113 -13.02 -5.80 13.89
C GLY A 113 -11.72 -6.50 13.58
N ALA A 114 -11.62 -7.40 12.59
CA ALA A 114 -10.38 -8.17 12.44
C ALA A 114 -9.19 -7.32 11.97
N PHE A 115 -9.38 -6.33 11.09
CA PHE A 115 -8.29 -5.45 10.64
C PHE A 115 -8.02 -4.24 11.56
N SER A 116 -9.05 -3.68 12.18
CA SER A 116 -8.88 -2.70 13.26
C SER A 116 -8.23 -3.32 14.51
N ALA A 117 -8.44 -4.62 14.75
CA ALA A 117 -7.73 -5.38 15.78
C ALA A 117 -6.31 -5.80 15.37
N LEU A 118 -6.00 -5.86 14.07
CA LEU A 118 -4.67 -6.19 13.55
C LEU A 118 -3.76 -4.96 13.32
N ASP A 119 -4.25 -3.74 13.52
CA ASP A 119 -3.49 -2.47 13.39
C ASP A 119 -2.81 -2.30 12.01
N ILE A 120 -3.47 -2.76 10.94
CA ILE A 120 -2.88 -2.76 9.60
C ILE A 120 -3.19 -1.43 8.90
N HIS A 121 -2.27 -0.47 9.04
CA HIS A 121 -2.34 0.83 8.37
C HIS A 121 -1.83 0.83 6.92
N ASN A 122 -1.09 -0.21 6.51
CA ASN A 122 -0.52 -0.33 5.17
C ASN A 122 -0.62 -1.76 4.68
N PHE A 123 -1.10 -1.96 3.47
CA PHE A 123 -1.21 -3.29 2.85
C PHE A 123 -0.67 -3.30 1.43
N THR A 124 -0.08 -4.42 1.01
CA THR A 124 0.25 -4.67 -0.39
C THR A 124 -0.99 -5.13 -1.13
N GLY A 125 -1.28 -4.50 -2.27
CA GLY A 125 -2.36 -4.88 -3.18
C GLY A 125 -1.82 -5.18 -4.57
N ILE A 126 -2.31 -6.26 -5.16
CA ILE A 126 -2.14 -6.61 -6.57
C ILE A 126 -3.50 -6.45 -7.25
N LYS A 127 -3.54 -5.71 -8.34
CA LYS A 127 -4.75 -5.42 -9.10
C LYS A 127 -4.52 -5.81 -10.55
N ILE A 128 -5.47 -6.54 -11.12
CA ILE A 128 -5.53 -6.88 -12.54
C ILE A 128 -6.84 -6.35 -13.10
N LYS A 129 -6.76 -5.66 -14.23
CA LYS A 129 -7.93 -5.28 -15.03
C LYS A 129 -8.05 -6.20 -16.24
N PHE A 130 -9.27 -6.62 -16.53
CA PHE A 130 -9.65 -7.42 -17.70
C PHE A 130 -10.78 -6.71 -18.46
N ASP A 131 -11.08 -7.14 -19.68
CA ASP A 131 -12.00 -6.41 -20.57
C ASP A 131 -13.49 -6.71 -20.30
N SER A 132 -13.79 -7.79 -19.59
CA SER A 132 -15.15 -8.23 -19.27
C SER A 132 -15.67 -7.57 -17.98
N GLU A 133 -16.82 -6.89 -18.06
CA GLU A 133 -17.47 -6.28 -16.89
C GLU A 133 -18.36 -7.27 -16.15
N PHE A 134 -18.02 -7.57 -14.89
CA PHE A 134 -18.91 -8.30 -13.99
C PHE A 134 -19.76 -7.32 -13.18
N LYS A 135 -21.08 -7.49 -13.24
CA LYS A 135 -22.04 -6.60 -12.54
C LYS A 135 -22.03 -6.72 -11.02
N GLU A 136 -21.54 -7.84 -10.47
CA GLU A 136 -21.56 -8.11 -9.04
C GLU A 136 -20.14 -8.31 -8.49
N SER A 137 -19.88 -7.70 -7.33
CA SER A 137 -18.64 -7.93 -6.61
C SER A 137 -18.69 -9.29 -5.92
N LYS A 138 -17.67 -10.12 -6.16
CA LYS A 138 -17.58 -11.48 -5.64
C LYS A 138 -16.29 -11.66 -4.85
N VAL A 139 -16.43 -12.20 -3.65
CA VAL A 139 -15.28 -12.63 -2.86
C VAL A 139 -14.95 -14.05 -3.29
N ILE A 140 -13.72 -14.25 -3.79
CA ILE A 140 -13.27 -15.54 -4.30
C ILE A 140 -12.60 -16.34 -3.19
N SER A 141 -11.94 -15.66 -2.25
CA SER A 141 -11.33 -16.25 -1.06
C SER A 141 -11.47 -15.29 0.11
N ASP A 142 -12.02 -15.79 1.23
CA ASP A 142 -12.17 -15.06 2.49
C ASP A 142 -10.90 -15.15 3.38
N ASN A 143 -9.98 -16.08 3.06
CA ASN A 143 -8.71 -16.26 3.75
C ASN A 143 -7.58 -15.46 3.08
N PHE A 144 -6.63 -14.94 3.87
CA PHE A 144 -5.49 -14.20 3.34
C PHE A 144 -4.52 -15.09 2.56
N PRO A 145 -3.98 -14.61 1.41
CA PRO A 145 -4.26 -13.31 0.78
C PRO A 145 -5.69 -13.23 0.20
N LEU A 146 -6.41 -12.15 0.52
CA LEU A 146 -7.82 -12.01 0.17
C LEU A 146 -7.97 -11.70 -1.32
N ILE A 147 -8.92 -12.35 -1.99
CA ILE A 147 -9.18 -12.13 -3.42
C ILE A 147 -10.60 -11.62 -3.63
N LEU A 148 -10.67 -10.46 -4.24
CA LEU A 148 -11.89 -9.73 -4.54
C LEU A 148 -12.00 -9.53 -6.04
N MET A 149 -13.20 -9.74 -6.57
CA MET A 149 -13.58 -9.39 -7.94
C MET A 149 -14.60 -8.27 -7.87
N GLU A 150 -14.38 -7.18 -8.59
CA GLU A 150 -15.26 -6.02 -8.60
C GLU A 150 -15.26 -5.40 -9.99
N GLY A 151 -16.39 -5.45 -10.69
CA GLY A 151 -16.47 -4.92 -12.05
C GLY A 151 -15.59 -5.71 -13.01
N ASN A 152 -14.68 -5.00 -13.66
CA ASN A 152 -13.69 -5.55 -14.58
C ASN A 152 -12.30 -5.70 -13.94
N GLU A 153 -12.25 -5.79 -12.60
CA GLU A 153 -11.01 -5.83 -11.85
C GLU A 153 -10.99 -6.99 -10.85
N ILE A 154 -9.86 -7.70 -10.77
CA ILE A 154 -9.54 -8.65 -9.70
C ILE A 154 -8.41 -8.09 -8.86
N LYS A 155 -8.56 -8.26 -7.55
CA LYS A 155 -7.82 -7.58 -6.51
C LYS A 155 -7.37 -8.61 -5.50
N LEU A 156 -6.07 -8.73 -5.28
CA LEU A 156 -5.47 -9.55 -4.23
C LEU A 156 -4.80 -8.68 -3.19
N ILE A 157 -5.10 -8.95 -1.92
CA ILE A 157 -4.76 -8.08 -0.80
C ILE A 157 -4.04 -8.88 0.27
N PHE A 158 -2.83 -8.43 0.62
CA PHE A 158 -2.06 -8.93 1.75
C PHE A 158 -2.39 -8.12 3.01
N PRO A 159 -2.41 -8.72 4.21
CA PRO A 159 -2.61 -7.98 5.45
C PRO A 159 -1.34 -7.23 5.92
N TYR A 160 -0.32 -7.07 5.09
CA TYR A 160 0.93 -6.37 5.42
C TYR A 160 1.60 -5.80 4.19
N VAL A 161 2.64 -4.99 4.41
CA VAL A 161 3.54 -4.51 3.36
C VAL A 161 4.56 -5.60 3.05
N SER A 162 4.39 -6.29 1.94
CA SER A 162 5.36 -7.30 1.48
C SER A 162 6.63 -6.61 1.01
N SER A 163 7.76 -7.07 1.57
CA SER A 163 9.11 -6.69 1.13
C SER A 163 9.82 -7.84 0.39
N ASP A 164 9.14 -8.96 0.14
CA ASP A 164 9.70 -10.10 -0.58
C ASP A 164 9.27 -10.07 -2.06
N PRO A 165 10.20 -9.88 -3.01
CA PRO A 165 9.88 -9.92 -4.44
C PRO A 165 9.20 -11.23 -4.88
N ARG A 166 9.61 -12.37 -4.31
CA ARG A 166 9.11 -13.68 -4.74
C ARG A 166 7.65 -13.88 -4.36
N GLU A 167 7.25 -13.38 -3.19
CA GLU A 167 5.87 -13.42 -2.73
C GLU A 167 4.96 -12.63 -3.68
N ILE A 168 5.37 -11.42 -4.07
CA ILE A 168 4.62 -10.58 -5.00
C ILE A 168 4.50 -11.25 -6.37
N GLU A 169 5.61 -11.79 -6.91
CA GLU A 169 5.64 -12.48 -8.19
C GLU A 169 4.74 -13.73 -8.21
N THR A 170 4.83 -14.57 -7.16
CA THR A 170 4.06 -15.82 -7.07
C THR A 170 2.56 -15.55 -6.99
N ASN A 171 2.16 -14.54 -6.21
CA ASN A 171 0.75 -14.18 -6.06
C ASN A 171 0.20 -13.48 -7.30
N LEU A 172 1.02 -12.70 -8.03
CA LEU A 172 0.61 -12.17 -9.32
C LEU A 172 0.35 -13.30 -10.32
N LEU A 173 1.26 -14.27 -10.42
CA LEU A 173 1.10 -15.41 -11.31
C LEU A 173 -0.14 -16.25 -10.94
N TYR A 174 -0.36 -16.47 -9.63
CA TYR A 174 -1.56 -17.13 -9.14
C TYR A 174 -2.83 -16.39 -9.57
N LEU A 175 -2.85 -15.06 -9.45
CA LEU A 175 -3.99 -14.24 -9.87
C LEU A 175 -4.27 -14.36 -11.37
N VAL A 176 -3.22 -14.27 -12.20
CA VAL A 176 -3.36 -14.38 -13.66
C VAL A 176 -3.87 -15.76 -14.06
N ASN A 177 -3.31 -16.83 -13.50
CA ASN A 177 -3.78 -18.20 -13.77
C ASN A 177 -5.24 -18.39 -13.33
N LEU A 178 -5.66 -17.72 -12.26
CA LEU A 178 -7.04 -17.73 -11.79
C LEU A 178 -7.98 -17.00 -12.76
N VAL A 179 -7.53 -15.91 -13.37
CA VAL A 179 -8.26 -15.20 -14.44
C VAL A 179 -8.37 -16.08 -15.69
N GLU A 180 -7.25 -16.62 -16.16
CA GLU A 180 -7.18 -17.49 -17.35
C GLU A 180 -8.06 -18.75 -17.20
N LYS A 181 -8.03 -19.40 -16.03
CA LYS A 181 -8.78 -20.64 -15.77
C LYS A 181 -10.29 -20.44 -15.71
N ASN A 182 -10.74 -19.28 -15.25
CA ASN A 182 -12.17 -18.99 -15.10
C ASN A 182 -12.77 -18.28 -16.34
N HIS A 183 -11.97 -18.07 -17.40
CA HIS A 183 -12.38 -17.37 -18.62
C HIS A 183 -13.09 -16.05 -18.33
N PHE A 184 -12.54 -15.26 -17.40
CA PHE A 184 -12.98 -13.89 -17.21
C PHE A 184 -12.50 -13.05 -18.40
#